data_AF-A0A2S9FMK8-F1
#
_entry.id   AF-A0A2S9FMK8-F1
#
_cell.length_a   1.000
_cell.length_b   1.000
_cell.length_c   1.000
_cell.angle_alpha   90.00
_cell.angle_beta   90.00
_cell.angle_gamma   90.00
#
_symmetry.space_group_name_H-M   'P 1'
#
loop_
_entity.id
_entity.type
_entity.pdbx_description
1 polymer ?
#
loop_
_entity_poly.entity_id
_entity_poly.type
_entity_poly.pdbx_seq_one_letter_code
_entity_poly.pdbx_strand_id
1 'polypeptide(L)'
;MTVVGKAAVKFTAFGVVMVLLTAVLFLIFGDYRTGSANRYSAVFLDSSSLESGDSVRVAGIRIGTVRGVELQPDNSVVVEFDAADNVRLTESTTVAV
;
A
#
# COMPACT_ATOMS: atom_id res chain seq x y z
N MET A 1 23.06 1.40 -47.15
CA MET A 1 22.41 0.42 -46.24
C MET A 1 22.92 0.71 -44.83
N THR A 2 22.19 1.15 -43.80
CA THR A 2 20.79 1.56 -43.60
C THR A 2 20.83 2.50 -42.38
N VAL A 3 20.73 3.82 -42.60
CA VAL A 3 20.68 4.81 -41.49
C VAL A 3 19.51 4.51 -40.54
N VAL A 4 18.45 3.93 -41.11
CA VAL A 4 17.27 3.37 -40.44
C VAL A 4 17.64 2.26 -39.43
N GLY A 5 18.60 1.38 -39.72
CA GLY A 5 19.00 0.29 -38.82
C GLY A 5 19.68 0.79 -37.54
N LYS A 6 20.57 1.78 -37.66
CA LYS A 6 21.21 2.44 -36.51
C LYS A 6 20.22 3.26 -35.68
N ALA A 7 19.25 3.91 -36.32
CA ALA A 7 18.20 4.66 -35.63
C ALA A 7 17.24 3.72 -34.88
N ALA A 8 16.84 2.61 -35.50
CA ALA A 8 15.97 1.61 -34.89
C ALA A 8 16.59 0.98 -33.63
N VAL A 9 17.89 0.63 -33.67
CA VAL A 9 18.61 0.09 -32.50
C VAL A 9 18.70 1.11 -31.35
N LYS A 10 18.94 2.39 -31.65
CA LYS A 10 18.96 3.43 -30.61
C LYS A 10 17.58 3.66 -30.01
N PHE A 11 16.54 3.64 -30.83
CA PHE A 11 15.16 3.81 -30.39
C PHE A 11 14.69 2.66 -29.51
N THR A 12 14.97 1.40 -29.88
CA THR A 12 14.64 0.25 -29.04
C THR A 12 15.45 0.23 -27.76
N ALA A 13 16.75 0.56 -27.80
CA ALA A 13 17.55 0.69 -26.58
C ALA A 13 16.98 1.75 -25.63
N PHE A 14 16.59 2.92 -26.15
CA PHE A 14 15.95 3.97 -25.37
C PHE A 14 14.62 3.51 -24.76
N GLY A 15 13.77 2.85 -25.56
CA GLY A 15 12.49 2.31 -25.10
C GLY A 15 12.67 1.28 -23.98
N VAL A 16 13.62 0.35 -24.12
CA VAL A 16 13.93 -0.65 -23.08
C VAL A 16 14.42 0.01 -21.80
N VAL A 17 15.30 1.01 -21.90
CA VAL A 17 15.79 1.77 -20.74
C VAL A 17 14.63 2.50 -20.04
N MET A 18 13.74 3.16 -20.79
CA MET A 18 12.57 3.84 -20.22
C MET A 18 11.61 2.89 -19.50
N VAL A 19 11.35 1.71 -20.07
CA VAL A 19 10.51 0.69 -19.44
C VAL A 19 11.17 0.15 -18.16
N LEU A 20 12.48 -0.12 -18.20
CA LEU A 20 13.22 -0.55 -17.02
C LEU A 20 13.19 0.51 -15.90
N LEU A 21 13.44 1.78 -16.24
CA LEU A 21 13.36 2.88 -15.28
C LEU A 21 11.95 3.03 -14.71
N THR A 22 10.93 2.89 -15.54
CA THR A 22 9.53 2.92 -15.09
C THR A 22 9.25 1.75 -14.15
N ALA A 23 9.68 0.54 -14.46
CA ALA A 23 9.52 -0.62 -13.60
C ALA A 23 10.24 -0.42 -12.24
N VAL A 24 11.47 0.11 -12.24
CA VAL A 24 12.21 0.45 -11.02
C VAL A 24 11.47 1.52 -10.21
N LEU A 25 10.91 2.55 -10.87
CA LEU A 25 10.09 3.56 -10.22
C LEU A 25 8.87 2.93 -9.54
N PHE A 26 8.17 2.02 -10.22
CA PHE A 26 7.06 1.25 -9.64
C PHE A 26 7.51 0.37 -8.46
N LEU A 27 8.72 -0.20 -8.50
CA LEU A 27 9.24 -0.97 -7.36
C LEU A 27 9.56 -0.07 -6.15
N ILE A 28 10.04 1.15 -6.39
CA ILE A 28 10.39 2.11 -5.32
C ILE A 28 9.14 2.79 -4.75
N PHE A 29 8.25 3.28 -5.62
CA PHE A 29 7.08 4.09 -5.26
C PHE A 29 5.78 3.29 -5.18
N GLY A 30 5.74 2.07 -5.70
CA GLY A 30 4.53 1.25 -5.68
C GLY A 30 4.06 0.87 -4.28
N ASP A 31 4.73 1.36 -3.22
CA ASP A 31 4.39 1.14 -1.82
C ASP A 31 4.07 -0.33 -1.55
N TYR A 32 4.77 -1.23 -2.27
CA TYR A 32 4.99 -2.62 -1.91
C TYR A 32 5.91 -2.64 -0.70
N ARG A 33 5.48 -1.94 0.36
CA ARG A 33 5.79 -2.28 1.74
C ARG A 33 5.10 -3.62 2.01
N THR A 34 5.64 -4.66 1.39
CA THR A 34 5.63 -6.03 1.88
C THR A 34 6.80 -6.17 2.86
N GLY A 35 7.06 -5.12 3.67
CA GLY A 35 7.74 -5.33 4.94
C GLY A 35 6.77 -6.13 5.79
N SER A 36 7.26 -7.16 6.48
CA SER A 36 6.47 -8.01 7.37
C SER A 36 5.58 -7.16 8.27
N ALA A 37 4.33 -7.01 7.86
CA ALA A 37 3.31 -6.32 8.59
C ALA A 37 2.09 -7.23 8.51
N ASN A 38 1.61 -7.61 9.68
CA ASN A 38 0.42 -8.44 9.77
C ASN A 38 -0.76 -7.59 9.32
N ARG A 39 -1.52 -8.13 8.37
CA ARG A 39 -2.76 -7.51 7.94
C ARG A 39 -3.84 -7.86 8.95
N TYR A 40 -4.50 -6.83 9.46
CA TYR A 40 -5.65 -6.96 10.35
C TYR A 40 -6.85 -6.27 9.72
N SER A 41 -8.03 -6.76 10.08
CA SER A 41 -9.30 -6.17 9.73
C SER A 41 -10.10 -5.92 11.00
N ALA A 42 -10.68 -4.75 11.11
CA ALA A 42 -11.56 -4.39 12.23
C ALA A 42 -12.87 -3.84 11.68
N VAL A 43 -13.97 -4.24 12.33
CA VAL A 43 -15.33 -3.80 12.00
C VAL A 43 -15.71 -2.65 12.93
N PHE A 44 -16.04 -1.51 12.35
CA PHE A 44 -16.51 -0.32 13.05
C PHE A 44 -17.98 -0.04 12.73
N LEU A 45 -18.69 0.50 13.72
CA LEU A 45 -20.06 0.99 13.55
C LEU A 45 -20.09 2.39 12.93
N ASP A 46 -19.03 3.17 13.12
CA ASP A 46 -18.83 4.48 12.52
C ASP A 46 -17.33 4.67 12.25
N SER A 47 -17.00 5.21 11.09
CA SER A 47 -15.62 5.47 10.65
C SER A 47 -15.44 6.93 10.23
N SER A 48 -16.21 7.85 10.82
CA SER A 48 -16.23 9.25 10.40
C SER A 48 -14.81 9.81 10.31
N SER A 49 -14.42 10.27 9.11
CA SER A 49 -13.10 10.84 8.78
C SER A 49 -11.91 9.89 8.63
N LEU A 50 -12.10 8.56 8.59
CA LEU A 50 -11.01 7.64 8.24
C LEU A 50 -10.76 7.61 6.73
N GLU A 51 -9.50 7.78 6.33
CA GLU A 51 -9.06 7.68 4.94
C GLU A 51 -7.93 6.65 4.77
N SER A 52 -7.86 6.06 3.58
CA SER A 52 -6.71 5.25 3.19
C SER A 52 -5.43 6.08 3.28
N GLY A 53 -4.44 5.56 3.99
CA GLY A 53 -3.18 6.27 4.28
C GLY A 53 -3.08 6.80 5.72
N ASP A 54 -4.15 6.74 6.51
CA ASP A 54 -4.13 7.16 7.91
C ASP A 54 -3.18 6.32 8.76
N SER A 55 -2.57 6.95 9.76
CA SER A 55 -1.58 6.28 10.62
C SER A 55 -2.26 5.46 11.71
N VAL A 56 -1.97 4.16 11.79
CA VAL A 56 -2.40 3.31 12.91
C VAL A 56 -1.40 3.41 14.05
N ARG A 57 -1.90 3.64 15.26
CA ARG A 57 -1.08 3.90 16.45
C ARG A 57 -1.49 3.04 17.63
N VAL A 58 -0.49 2.56 18.37
CA VAL A 58 -0.67 1.89 19.67
C VAL A 58 0.10 2.68 20.70
N ALA A 59 -0.56 3.07 21.79
CA ALA A 59 0.01 3.96 22.81
C ALA A 59 0.65 5.25 22.24
N GLY A 60 0.08 5.77 21.13
CA GLY A 60 0.56 6.98 20.44
C GLY A 60 1.70 6.77 19.43
N ILE A 61 2.33 5.59 19.42
CA ILE A 61 3.41 5.24 18.49
C ILE A 61 2.81 4.72 17.18
N ARG A 62 3.27 5.25 16.04
CA ARG A 62 2.88 4.75 14.72
C ARG A 62 3.43 3.34 14.52
N ILE A 63 2.52 2.39 14.34
CA ILE A 63 2.84 0.99 14.09
C ILE A 63 2.43 0.52 12.69
N GLY A 64 1.69 1.35 11.95
CA GLY A 64 1.21 0.97 10.63
C GLY A 64 0.42 2.05 9.93
N THR A 65 -0.37 1.63 8.95
CA THR A 65 -1.13 2.50 8.05
C THR A 65 -2.44 1.81 7.64
N VAL A 66 -3.52 2.58 7.50
CA VAL A 66 -4.81 2.15 6.96
C VAL A 66 -4.66 1.93 5.45
N ARG A 67 -5.05 0.75 4.99
CA ARG A 67 -5.03 0.37 3.57
C ARG A 67 -6.32 0.75 2.87
N GLY A 68 -7.45 0.47 3.52
CA GLY A 68 -8.76 0.59 2.91
C GLY A 68 -9.84 0.73 3.95
N VAL A 69 -10.90 1.43 3.56
CA VAL A 69 -12.13 1.59 4.31
C VAL A 69 -13.26 1.17 3.38
N GLU A 70 -13.95 0.09 3.70
CA GLU A 70 -15.05 -0.45 2.90
C GLU A 70 -16.35 -0.41 3.69
N LEU A 71 -17.39 0.19 3.10
CA LEU A 71 -18.73 0.19 3.67
C LEU A 71 -19.47 -1.08 3.24
N GLN A 72 -19.88 -1.88 4.21
CA GLN A 72 -20.61 -3.12 3.98
C GLN A 72 -22.12 -2.84 3.88
N PRO A 73 -22.92 -3.74 3.24
CA PRO A 73 -24.35 -3.52 3.03
C PRO A 73 -25.19 -3.46 4.32
N ASP A 74 -24.65 -3.90 5.44
CA ASP A 74 -25.27 -3.87 6.77
C ASP A 74 -24.97 -2.57 7.55
N ASN A 75 -24.45 -1.54 6.86
CA ASN A 75 -23.98 -0.27 7.43
C ASN A 75 -22.75 -0.39 8.35
N SER A 76 -22.12 -1.56 8.46
CA SER A 76 -20.81 -1.68 9.12
C SER A 76 -19.69 -1.21 8.20
N VAL A 77 -18.61 -0.70 8.79
CA VAL A 77 -17.41 -0.30 8.06
C VAL A 77 -16.28 -1.24 8.39
N VAL A 78 -15.76 -1.90 7.37
CA VAL A 78 -14.57 -2.75 7.47
C VAL A 78 -13.34 -1.91 7.16
N VAL A 79 -12.44 -1.80 8.14
CA VAL A 79 -11.17 -1.09 7.99
C VAL A 79 -10.05 -2.11 7.92
N GLU A 80 -9.33 -2.12 6.80
CA GLU A 80 -8.12 -2.90 6.64
C GLU A 80 -6.91 -2.06 7.01
N PHE A 81 -6.07 -2.58 7.89
CA PHE A 81 -4.85 -1.91 8.28
C PHE A 81 -3.70 -2.89 8.50
N ASP A 82 -2.50 -2.38 8.30
CA ASP A 82 -1.28 -3.11 8.61
C ASP A 82 -0.78 -2.74 10.00
N ALA A 83 -0.19 -3.70 10.70
CA ALA A 83 0.56 -3.47 11.93
C ALA A 83 1.93 -4.13 11.84
N ALA A 84 2.97 -3.47 12.37
CA ALA A 84 4.32 -4.01 12.40
C ALA A 84 4.39 -5.37 13.11
N ASP A 85 5.19 -6.29 12.57
CA ASP A 85 5.28 -7.69 13.03
C ASP A 85 5.75 -7.88 14.48
N ASN A 86 6.35 -6.85 15.07
CA ASN A 86 6.74 -6.84 16.48
C ASN A 86 5.55 -6.63 17.43
N VAL A 87 4.35 -6.37 16.92
CA VAL A 87 3.12 -6.16 17.72
C VAL A 87 2.08 -7.22 17.33
N ARG A 88 1.91 -8.24 18.18
CA ARG A 88 0.80 -9.20 18.05
C ARG A 88 -0.47 -8.58 18.61
N LEU A 89 -1.40 -8.22 17.73
CA LEU A 89 -2.77 -7.88 18.14
C LEU A 89 -3.55 -9.18 18.38
N THR A 90 -4.25 -9.24 19.50
CA THR A 90 -5.12 -10.38 19.89
C THR A 90 -6.58 -9.96 19.73
N GLU A 91 -7.52 -10.90 19.65
CA GLU A 91 -8.95 -10.61 19.48
C GLU A 91 -9.57 -9.75 20.60
N SER A 92 -8.95 -9.71 21.80
CA SER A 92 -9.38 -8.81 22.88
C SER A 92 -8.90 -7.36 22.71
N THR A 93 -8.20 -7.02 21.63
CA THR A 93 -7.73 -5.65 21.39
C THR A 93 -8.90 -4.79 20.92
N THR A 94 -9.22 -3.75 21.67
CA THR A 94 -10.18 -2.73 21.22
C THR A 94 -9.46 -1.66 20.41
N VAL A 95 -9.99 -1.36 19.23
CA VAL A 95 -9.52 -0.27 18.37
C VAL A 95 -10.55 0.85 18.43
N ALA A 96 -10.08 2.09 18.50
CA ALA A 96 -10.91 3.28 18.47
C ALA A 96 -10.37 4.25 17.41
N VAL A 97 -11.28 5.02 16.83
CA VAL A 97 -11.02 6.04 15.81
C VAL A 97 -11.11 7.42 16.46
#